data_AF-A0A1G6Y241-F1
#
_entry.id   AF-A0A1G6Y241-F1
#
_cell.length_a   1.000
_cell.length_b   1.000
_cell.length_c   1.000
_cell.angle_alpha   90.00
_cell.angle_beta   90.00
_cell.angle_gamma   90.00
#
_symmetry.space_group_name_H-M   'P 1'
#
loop_
_entity.id
_entity.type
_entity.pdbx_description
1 polymer ?
#
loop_
_entity_poly.entity_id
_entity_poly.type
_entity_poly.pdbx_seq_one_letter_code
_entity_poly.pdbx_strand_id
1 'polypeptide(L)'
;MKSIVLAADGSAYGDAAAQCVAAGKSLEGPLLVHLAHCMPDVSGEVKSYIGTADLAACHSDESGRTMRSATEILSAAAVPMLHVQSFW
;
A
#
# COMPACT_ATOMS: atom_id res chain seq x y z
N MET A 1 -14.17 -2.41 -15.99
CA MET A 1 -13.23 -1.88 -14.98
C MET A 1 -12.41 -3.06 -14.49
N LYS A 2 -11.08 -3.00 -14.61
CA LYS A 2 -10.18 -4.05 -14.12
C LYS A 2 -9.61 -3.62 -12.78
N SER A 3 -9.56 -4.54 -11.82
CA SER A 3 -8.92 -4.29 -10.53
C SER A 3 -7.53 -4.93 -10.52
N ILE A 4 -6.54 -4.20 -10.04
CA ILE A 4 -5.17 -4.71 -9.84
C ILE A 4 -4.77 -4.49 -8.38
N VAL A 5 -3.89 -5.35 -7.87
CA VAL A 5 -3.26 -5.14 -6.57
C VAL A 5 -1.84 -4.65 -6.81
N LEU A 6 -1.48 -3.53 -6.19
CA LEU A 6 -0.11 -3.00 -6.18
C LEU A 6 0.43 -3.12 -4.76
N ALA A 7 1.43 -3.96 -4.57
CA ALA A 7 2.17 -4.01 -3.31
C ALA A 7 3.16 -2.84 -3.26
N ALA A 8 3.12 -2.06 -2.19
CA ALA A 8 4.03 -0.95 -1.94
C ALA A 8 4.73 -1.14 -0.59
N ASP A 9 6.05 -1.13 -0.63
CA ASP A 9 6.98 -1.28 0.49
C ASP A 9 7.83 -0.02 0.71
N GLY A 10 7.48 1.09 0.05
CA GLY A 10 8.19 2.37 0.13
C GLY A 10 9.53 2.38 -0.59
N SER A 11 9.87 1.29 -1.30
CA SER A 11 11.08 1.21 -2.10
C SER A 11 10.93 1.92 -3.44
N ALA A 12 12.06 2.24 -4.07
CA ALA A 12 12.09 2.75 -5.44
C ALA A 12 11.46 1.78 -6.46
N TYR A 13 11.39 0.48 -6.15
CA TYR A 13 10.74 -0.51 -7.01
C TYR A 13 9.22 -0.44 -6.93
N GLY A 14 8.67 -0.19 -5.73
CA GLY A 14 7.25 0.10 -5.54
C GLY A 14 6.82 1.37 -6.30
N ASP A 15 7.65 2.42 -6.22
CA ASP A 15 7.42 3.65 -6.97
C ASP A 15 7.48 3.45 -8.49
N ALA A 16 8.46 2.69 -8.98
CA ALA A 16 8.57 2.36 -10.39
C ALA A 16 7.36 1.56 -10.91
N ALA A 17 6.81 0.65 -10.08
CA ALA A 17 5.60 -0.07 -10.39
C ALA A 17 4.37 0.86 -10.45
N ALA A 18 4.24 1.79 -9.49
CA ALA A 18 3.21 2.82 -9.50
C ALA A 18 3.30 3.71 -10.75
N GLN A 19 4.52 4.12 -11.15
CA GLN A 19 4.76 4.89 -12.36
C GLN A 19 4.38 4.12 -13.64
N CYS A 20 4.64 2.81 -13.67
CA CYS A 20 4.25 1.96 -14.79
C CYS A 20 2.72 1.92 -14.97
N VAL A 21 1.99 1.76 -13.86
CA VAL A 21 0.52 1.79 -13.84
C VAL A 21 0.01 3.18 -14.26
N ALA A 22 0.56 4.25 -13.68
CA ALA A 22 0.21 5.63 -14.00
C ALA A 22 0.43 5.98 -15.47
N ALA A 23 1.48 5.45 -16.10
CA ALA A 23 1.77 5.66 -17.51
C ALA A 23 0.83 4.89 -18.46
N GLY A 24 -0.10 4.08 -17.92
CA GLY A 24 -1.00 3.24 -18.72
C GLY A 24 -0.27 2.19 -19.55
N LYS A 25 1.00 1.91 -19.21
CA LYS A 25 1.84 0.96 -19.96
C LYS A 25 1.41 -0.45 -19.55
N SER A 26 0.87 -1.20 -20.52
CA SER A 26 0.48 -2.63 -20.43
C SER A 26 -0.92 -2.97 -19.92
N LEU A 27 -1.68 -2.04 -19.34
CA LEU A 27 -3.00 -2.35 -18.78
C LEU A 27 -4.12 -1.66 -19.56
N GLU A 28 -4.86 -2.44 -20.35
CA GLU A 28 -5.98 -1.93 -21.14
C GLU A 28 -7.24 -1.69 -20.30
N GLY A 29 -7.82 -0.50 -20.45
CA GLY A 29 -9.13 -0.11 -19.91
C GLY A 29 -9.06 0.65 -18.57
N PRO A 30 -10.22 1.07 -18.03
CA PRO A 30 -10.28 1.76 -16.74
C PRO A 30 -9.84 0.81 -15.61
N LEU A 31 -8.86 1.26 -14.82
CA LEU A 31 -8.22 0.52 -13.73
C LEU A 31 -8.64 1.04 -12.36
N LEU A 32 -8.83 0.11 -11.43
CA LEU A 32 -8.90 0.37 -10.00
C LEU A 32 -7.70 -0.28 -9.33
N VAL A 33 -6.90 0.51 -8.60
CA VAL A 33 -5.70 0.02 -7.93
C VAL A 33 -5.98 -0.23 -6.45
N HIS A 34 -5.81 -1.46 -6.00
CA HIS A 34 -5.79 -1.83 -4.58
C HIS A 34 -4.34 -1.73 -4.10
N LEU A 35 -4.01 -0.64 -3.41
CA LEU A 35 -2.66 -0.40 -2.89
C LEU A 35 -2.51 -1.09 -1.53
N ALA A 36 -1.54 -2.00 -1.41
CA ALA A 36 -1.34 -2.80 -0.20
C ALA A 36 0.09 -2.67 0.33
N HIS A 37 0.22 -2.38 1.62
CA HIS A 37 1.47 -2.53 2.35
C HIS A 37 1.43 -3.82 3.17
N CYS A 38 2.41 -4.69 2.95
CA CYS A 38 2.51 -5.96 3.65
C CYS A 38 3.42 -5.80 4.85
N MET A 39 2.85 -5.88 6.05
CA MET A 39 3.63 -5.89 7.28
C MET A 39 3.64 -7.28 7.89
N PRO A 40 4.81 -7.75 8.37
CA PRO A 40 4.89 -9.01 9.07
C PRO A 40 4.10 -8.92 10.38
N ASP A 41 3.46 -10.03 10.77
CA ASP A 41 2.88 -10.11 12.10
C ASP A 41 3.99 -10.08 13.16
N VAL A 42 3.67 -9.51 14.32
CA VAL A 42 4.58 -9.39 15.45
C VAL A 42 4.38 -10.59 16.37
N SER A 43 5.47 -11.16 16.89
CA SER A 43 5.40 -12.37 17.71
C SER A 43 4.53 -12.18 18.96
N GLY A 44 3.94 -13.28 19.46
CA GLY A 44 3.08 -13.25 20.65
C GLY A 44 3.78 -12.71 21.91
N GLU A 45 5.09 -12.89 22.01
CA GLU A 45 5.90 -12.31 23.09
C GLU A 45 5.92 -10.79 23.03
N VAL A 46 6.12 -10.19 21.85
CA VAL A 46 6.08 -8.72 21.68
C VAL A 46 4.67 -8.17 21.93
N LYS A 47 3.63 -8.90 21.50
CA LYS A 47 2.22 -8.57 21.78
C LYS A 47 1.87 -8.59 23.28
N SER A 48 2.68 -9.24 24.12
CA SER A 48 2.50 -9.21 25.58
C SER A 48 2.98 -7.92 26.24
N TYR A 49 3.87 -7.18 25.57
CA TYR A 49 4.45 -5.93 26.08
C TYR A 49 3.80 -4.66 25.52
N ILE A 50 3.08 -4.76 24.41
CA ILE A 50 2.50 -3.62 23.68
C ILE A 50 0.99 -3.83 23.55
N GLY A 51 0.20 -2.79 23.84
CA GLY A 51 -1.25 -2.85 23.67
C GLY A 51 -1.64 -3.05 22.20
N THR A 52 -2.69 -3.83 21.95
CA THR A 52 -3.19 -4.10 20.60
C THR A 52 -3.60 -2.81 19.85
N ALA A 53 -4.12 -1.82 20.59
CA ALA A 53 -4.45 -0.51 20.05
C ALA A 53 -3.20 0.26 19.59
N ASP A 54 -2.12 0.23 20.37
CA ASP A 54 -0.86 0.89 20.04
C ASP A 54 -0.17 0.22 18.84
N LEU A 55 -0.26 -1.11 18.77
CA LEU A 55 0.23 -1.89 17.64
C LEU A 55 -0.52 -1.53 16.34
N ALA A 56 -1.85 -1.48 16.39
CA ALA A 56 -2.67 -1.10 15.24
C ALA A 56 -2.41 0.35 14.80
N ALA A 57 -2.23 1.28 15.75
CA ALA A 57 -1.88 2.66 15.46
C ALA A 57 -0.49 2.77 14.80
N CYS A 58 0.50 2.05 15.31
CA CYS A 58 1.84 1.96 14.71
C CYS A 58 1.77 1.40 13.29
N HIS A 59 1.00 0.32 13.10
CA HIS A 59 0.84 -0.31 11.79
C HIS A 59 0.18 0.62 10.76
N SER A 60 -0.80 1.40 11.20
CA SER A 60 -1.47 2.38 10.35
C SER A 60 -0.55 3.55 9.97
N ASP A 61 0.22 4.08 10.93
CA ASP A 61 1.19 5.14 10.63
C ASP A 61 2.26 4.65 9.66
N GLU A 62 2.88 3.50 9.96
CA GLU A 62 3.91 2.91 9.11
C GLU A 62 3.40 2.68 7.69
N SER A 63 2.22 2.06 7.55
CA SER A 63 1.63 1.84 6.24
C SER A 63 1.32 3.13 5.50
N GLY A 64 0.87 4.17 6.21
CA GLY A 64 0.64 5.49 5.62
C GLY A 64 1.92 6.16 5.13
N ARG A 65 3.02 6.04 5.88
CA ARG A 65 4.33 6.58 5.47
C ARG A 65 4.89 5.82 4.27
N THR A 66 4.84 4.50 4.32
CA THR A 66 5.43 3.62 3.32
C THR A 66 4.70 3.68 1.98
N MET A 67 3.37 3.81 1.99
CA MET A 67 2.59 3.92 0.75
C MET A 67 2.57 5.34 0.16
N ARG A 68 3.04 6.36 0.88
CA ARG A 68 2.87 7.77 0.52
C ARG A 68 3.34 8.09 -0.90
N SER A 69 4.55 7.66 -1.27
CA SER A 69 5.12 7.92 -2.59
C SER A 69 4.29 7.30 -3.71
N ALA A 70 3.90 6.04 -3.57
CA ALA A 70 3.02 5.34 -4.52
C ALA A 70 1.63 5.99 -4.62
N THR A 71 1.04 6.41 -3.49
CA THR A 71 -0.22 7.16 -3.46
C THR A 71 -0.09 8.48 -4.21
N GLU A 72 0.99 9.23 -4.01
CA GLU A 72 1.25 10.50 -4.70
C GLU A 72 1.38 10.30 -6.22
N ILE A 73 2.13 9.29 -6.66
CA ILE A 73 2.31 8.95 -8.07
C ILE A 73 0.96 8.61 -8.75
N LEU A 74 0.16 7.74 -8.13
CA LEU A 74 -1.13 7.32 -8.69
C LEU A 74 -2.16 8.46 -8.67
N SER A 75 -2.14 9.29 -7.63
CA SER A 75 -3.04 10.44 -7.50
C SER A 75 -2.73 11.52 -8.55
N ALA A 76 -1.45 11.80 -8.79
CA ALA A 76 -1.01 12.75 -9.83
C ALA A 76 -1.45 12.32 -11.23
N ALA A 77 -1.59 11.01 -11.47
CA ALA A 77 -2.08 10.44 -12.72
C ALA A 77 -3.61 10.23 -12.77
N ALA A 78 -4.35 10.69 -11.75
CA ALA A 78 -5.79 10.51 -11.60
C ALA A 78 -6.25 9.04 -11.70
N VAL A 79 -5.41 8.09 -11.25
CA VAL A 79 -5.74 6.67 -11.23
C VAL A 79 -6.59 6.37 -9.99
N PRO A 80 -7.81 5.81 -10.13
CA PRO A 80 -8.63 5.39 -9.00
C PRO A 80 -7.91 4.37 -8.12
N MET A 81 -7.87 4.60 -6.81
CA MET A 81 -7.20 3.70 -5.86
C MET A 81 -7.97 3.50 -4.56
N LEU A 82 -7.72 2.36 -3.92
CA LEU A 82 -8.19 1.99 -2.58
C LEU A 82 -7.00 1.48 -1.77
N HIS A 83 -6.82 2.00 -0.56
CA HIS A 83 -5.81 1.48 0.37
C HIS A 83 -6.34 0.21 1.04
N VAL A 84 -5.54 -0.85 1.01
CA VAL A 84 -5.84 -2.13 1.67
C VAL A 84 -4.93 -2.28 2.87
N GLN A 85 -5.49 -2.13 4.06
CA GLN A 85 -4.81 -2.52 5.29
C GLN A 85 -5.04 -4.02 5.51
N SER A 86 -3.97 -4.80 5.39
CA SER A 86 -4.00 -6.22 5.75
C SER A 86 -3.88 -6.32 7.27
N PHE A 87 -4.99 -6.59 7.95
CA PHE A 87 -4.98 -7.01 9.36
C PHE A 87 -4.75 -8.53 9.38
N TRP A 88 -3.58 -8.96 9.85
CA TRP A 88 -3.32 -10.33 10.28
C TRP A 88 -3.19 -10.35 11.81
#